data_AF-A0AAW1KHS1-F1
#
_entry.id   AF-A0AAW1KHS1-F1
#
_cell.length_a   1.000
_cell.length_b   1.000
_cell.length_c   1.000
_cell.angle_alpha   90.00
_cell.angle_beta   90.00
_cell.angle_gamma   90.00
#
_symmetry.space_group_name_H-M   'P 1'
#
loop_
_entity.id
_entity.type
_entity.pdbx_description
1 polymer ?
#
loop_
_entity_poly.entity_id
_entity_poly.type
_entity_poly.pdbx_seq_one_letter_code
_entity_poly.pdbx_strand_id
1 'polypeptide(L)'
;MKSIFVFTFILASVATSTIASPECPERPCEDFGCADEWDPVCATDGNGIYRTFGNSCEIDQYNCGLDTVRCFEMVSAGPCPGTSA
;
A
#
# COMPACT_ATOMS: atom_id res chain seq x y z
N MET A 1 -30.68 9.46 52.53
CA MET A 1 -30.28 8.11 52.07
C MET A 1 -30.24 8.17 50.55
N LYS A 2 -29.09 7.80 49.97
CA LYS A 2 -28.75 7.90 48.54
C LYS A 2 -29.41 6.77 47.75
N SER A 3 -29.97 7.07 46.58
CA SER A 3 -29.93 6.21 45.37
C SER A 3 -30.51 7.03 44.21
N ILE A 4 -29.73 7.67 43.34
CA ILE A 4 -29.03 7.05 42.19
C ILE A 4 -30.00 6.25 41.33
N PHE A 5 -30.60 6.91 40.33
CA PHE A 5 -30.74 6.36 38.99
C PHE A 5 -30.32 7.44 37.99
N VAL A 6 -29.06 7.28 37.64
CA VAL A 6 -28.27 8.04 36.68
C VAL A 6 -28.96 7.93 35.31
N PHE A 7 -29.72 8.95 34.93
CA PHE A 7 -30.15 9.19 33.54
C PHE A 7 -29.02 9.95 32.81
N THR A 8 -27.80 9.42 32.87
CA THR A 8 -26.72 9.93 32.01
C THR A 8 -27.03 9.51 30.59
N PHE A 9 -27.41 10.50 29.79
CA PHE A 9 -27.16 10.61 28.36
C PHE A 9 -26.12 9.58 27.87
N ILE A 10 -26.60 8.47 27.29
CA ILE A 10 -25.74 7.65 26.44
C ILE A 10 -25.59 8.42 25.15
N LEU A 11 -24.69 9.42 25.16
CA LEU A 11 -24.03 9.89 23.96
C LEU A 11 -23.22 8.69 23.46
N ALA A 12 -23.83 7.89 22.59
CA ALA A 12 -23.12 6.86 21.86
C ALA A 12 -22.05 7.58 21.02
N SER A 13 -20.84 7.64 21.56
CA SER A 13 -19.65 8.06 20.84
C SER A 13 -19.44 7.04 19.73
N VAL A 14 -19.97 7.36 18.54
CA VAL A 14 -19.60 6.66 17.32
C VAL A 14 -18.12 6.94 17.13
N ALA A 15 -17.28 6.02 17.60
CA ALA A 15 -15.86 6.01 17.27
C ALA A 15 -15.78 5.68 15.78
N THR A 16 -15.83 6.72 14.94
CA THR A 16 -15.51 6.60 13.52
C THR A 16 -14.07 6.12 13.44
N SER A 17 -13.91 4.82 13.29
CA SER A 17 -12.60 4.22 13.04
C SER A 17 -12.21 4.70 11.67
N THR A 18 -11.35 5.73 11.61
CA THR A 18 -10.68 6.10 10.36
C THR A 18 -9.83 4.89 10.00
N ILE A 19 -10.28 4.10 9.03
CA ILE A 19 -9.45 3.08 8.40
C ILE A 19 -8.35 3.88 7.71
N ALA A 20 -7.20 4.02 8.36
CA ALA A 20 -6.00 4.47 7.70
C ALA A 20 -5.69 3.40 6.65
N SER A 21 -6.09 3.66 5.40
CA SER A 21 -5.56 2.89 4.28
C SER A 21 -4.05 3.05 4.35
N PRO A 22 -3.25 1.99 4.23
CA PRO A 22 -1.82 2.16 4.04
C PRO A 22 -1.65 3.05 2.83
N GLU A 23 -1.21 4.29 3.04
CA GLU A 23 -0.84 5.20 1.99
C GLU A 23 0.52 4.76 1.47
N CYS A 24 0.71 4.87 0.15
CA CYS A 24 2.03 4.63 -0.44
C CYS A 24 2.99 5.61 0.24
N PRO A 25 4.02 5.14 0.97
CA PRO A 25 4.90 6.05 1.67
C PRO A 25 5.47 7.06 0.68
N GLU A 26 5.35 8.35 0.97
CA GLU A 26 6.01 9.41 0.22
C GLU A 26 7.53 9.18 0.31
N ARG A 27 8.06 8.41 -0.65
CA ARG A 27 9.50 8.25 -0.83
C ARG A 27 9.91 9.30 -1.83
N PRO A 28 10.80 10.25 -1.48
CA PRO A 28 11.34 11.16 -2.48
C PRO A 28 11.94 10.31 -3.60
N CYS A 29 11.55 10.60 -4.84
CA CYS A 29 12.31 10.14 -6.00
C CYS A 29 13.67 10.82 -5.93
N GLU A 30 14.59 10.26 -5.16
CA GLU A 30 16.00 10.55 -5.34
C GLU A 30 16.35 10.15 -6.78
N ASP A 31 17.29 10.87 -7.41
CA ASP A 31 17.79 10.52 -8.75
C ASP A 31 18.64 9.23 -8.67
N PHE A 32 18.01 8.09 -8.34
CA PHE A 32 18.63 6.78 -8.32
C PHE A 32 18.23 5.99 -9.56
N GLY A 33 19.24 5.48 -10.25
CA GLY A 33 19.06 4.54 -11.36
C GLY A 33 18.98 3.11 -10.85
N CYS A 34 18.18 2.28 -11.52
CA CYS A 34 18.23 0.85 -11.35
C CYS A 34 19.27 0.23 -12.30
N ALA A 35 19.85 -0.89 -11.91
CA ALA A 35 20.70 -1.66 -12.81
C ALA A 35 19.85 -2.25 -13.94
N ASP A 36 20.43 -2.34 -15.15
CA ASP A 36 19.82 -3.00 -16.31
C ASP A 36 19.92 -4.54 -16.20
N GLU A 37 19.65 -5.08 -15.01
CA GLU A 37 19.61 -6.52 -14.73
C GLU A 37 18.17 -7.04 -14.77
N TRP A 38 17.96 -8.11 -15.53
CA TRP A 38 16.68 -8.80 -15.59
C TRP A 38 16.61 -9.87 -14.51
N ASP A 39 16.01 -9.52 -13.38
CA ASP A 39 15.64 -10.39 -12.26
C ASP A 39 14.17 -10.15 -11.92
N PRO A 40 13.24 -10.64 -12.76
CA PRO A 40 11.86 -10.16 -12.76
C PRO A 40 11.14 -10.46 -11.46
N VAL A 41 10.24 -9.56 -11.08
CA VAL A 41 9.43 -9.68 -9.87
C VAL A 41 7.98 -9.34 -10.18
N CYS A 42 7.06 -10.12 -9.63
CA CYS A 42 5.64 -9.85 -9.70
C CYS A 42 5.25 -9.02 -8.48
N ALA A 43 4.55 -7.91 -8.70
CA ALA A 43 4.06 -7.03 -7.65
C ALA A 43 2.58 -6.67 -7.85
N THR A 44 1.90 -6.28 -6.78
CA THR A 44 0.48 -5.89 -6.79
C THR A 44 0.23 -4.56 -6.09
N ASP A 45 -0.79 -3.81 -6.55
CA ASP A 45 -1.27 -2.57 -5.91
C ASP A 45 -2.24 -2.80 -4.73
N GLY A 46 -2.49 -4.07 -4.39
CA GLY A 46 -3.44 -4.49 -3.36
C GLY A 46 -4.92 -4.59 -3.80
N ASN A 47 -5.28 -4.25 -5.05
CA ASN A 47 -6.64 -4.42 -5.61
C ASN A 47 -6.71 -5.46 -6.73
N GLY A 48 -5.70 -6.31 -6.84
CA GLY A 48 -5.64 -7.33 -7.87
C GLY A 48 -5.12 -6.81 -9.22
N ILE A 49 -4.54 -5.60 -9.26
CA ILE A 49 -3.63 -5.25 -10.35
C ILE A 49 -2.30 -5.94 -10.07
N TYR A 50 -1.80 -6.68 -11.06
CA TYR A 50 -0.50 -7.33 -11.00
C TYR A 50 0.37 -6.80 -12.13
N ARG A 51 1.64 -6.55 -11.84
CA ARG A 51 2.64 -6.11 -12.81
C ARG A 51 3.96 -6.82 -12.58
N THR A 52 4.58 -7.23 -13.68
CA THR A 52 5.98 -7.65 -13.70
C THR A 52 6.88 -6.42 -13.79
N PHE A 53 7.86 -6.33 -12.89
CA PHE A 53 8.97 -5.37 -12.94
C PHE A 53 10.25 -6.10 -13.30
N GLY A 54 11.22 -5.42 -13.92
CA GLY A 54 12.49 -6.03 -14.34
C GLY A 54 13.38 -6.44 -13.19
N ASN A 55 13.25 -5.78 -12.03
CA ASN A 55 13.85 -6.14 -10.75
C ASN A 55 13.16 -5.39 -9.60
N SER A 56 13.58 -5.67 -8.36
CA SER A 56 13.01 -5.02 -7.17
C SER A 56 13.29 -3.52 -7.07
N CYS A 57 14.40 -3.04 -7.63
CA CYS A 57 14.70 -1.61 -7.65
C CYS A 57 13.68 -0.84 -8.49
N GLU A 58 13.24 -1.42 -9.61
CA GLU A 58 12.24 -0.80 -10.48
C GLU A 58 10.87 -0.66 -9.79
N ILE A 59 10.55 -1.51 -8.79
CA ILE A 59 9.35 -1.30 -7.96
C ILE A 59 9.47 0.00 -7.17
N ASP A 60 10.62 0.21 -6.50
CA ASP A 60 10.86 1.40 -5.68
C ASP A 60 10.87 2.68 -6.54
N GLN A 61 11.52 2.63 -7.69
CA GLN A 61 11.53 3.74 -8.65
C GLN A 61 10.12 4.04 -9.17
N TYR A 62 9.31 3.01 -9.43
CA TYR A 62 7.93 3.20 -9.85
C TYR A 62 7.07 3.84 -8.76
N ASN A 63 7.21 3.39 -7.52
CA ASN A 63 6.41 3.85 -6.40
C ASN A 63 6.72 5.29 -5.97
N CYS A 64 7.97 5.75 -6.13
CA CYS A 64 8.36 7.09 -5.65
C CYS A 64 7.58 8.24 -6.33
N GLY A 65 7.06 8.02 -7.53
CA GLY A 65 6.34 9.03 -8.33
C GLY A 65 4.81 8.91 -8.28
N LEU A 66 4.27 8.01 -7.45
CA LEU A 66 2.83 7.80 -7.38
C LEU A 66 2.17 8.79 -6.40
N ASP A 67 1.32 9.67 -6.93
CA ASP A 67 0.39 10.50 -6.14
C ASP A 67 -0.87 9.68 -5.73
N THR A 68 -0.66 8.41 -5.35
CA THR A 68 -1.76 7.49 -5.05
C THR A 68 -1.55 6.83 -3.70
N VAL A 69 -2.63 6.44 -3.04
CA VAL A 69 -2.58 5.67 -1.79
C VAL A 69 -2.11 4.22 -1.98
N ARG A 70 -1.62 3.83 -3.17
CA ARG A 70 -1.35 2.42 -3.53
C ARG A 70 -0.01 2.25 -4.20
N CYS A 71 0.94 1.70 -3.46
CA CYS A 71 2.21 1.24 -3.99
C CYS A 71 2.05 -0.15 -4.60
N PHE A 72 2.92 -0.49 -5.55
CA PHE A 72 3.17 -1.88 -5.91
C PHE A 72 4.05 -2.54 -4.84
N GLU A 73 3.59 -3.66 -4.30
CA GLU A 73 4.34 -4.50 -3.37
C GLU A 73 4.66 -5.84 -4.03
N MET A 74 5.89 -6.32 -3.87
CA MET A 74 6.31 -7.61 -4.40
C MET A 74 5.50 -8.75 -3.78
N VAL A 75 4.94 -9.61 -4.64
CA VAL A 75 4.22 -10.84 -4.24
C VAL A 75 5.02 -12.11 -4.51
N SER A 76 5.85 -12.12 -5.56
CA SER A 76 6.69 -13.27 -5.89
C SER A 76 7.91 -12.87 -6.72
N ALA A 77 9.00 -13.62 -6.54
CA ALA A 77 10.07 -13.64 -7.53
C ALA A 77 9.58 -14.27 -8.84
N GLY A 78 10.12 -13.81 -9.97
CA GLY A 78 9.66 -14.16 -11.31
C GLY A 78 8.53 -13.26 -11.82
N PRO A 79 8.20 -13.37 -13.13
CA PRO A 79 7.12 -12.60 -13.75
C PRO A 79 5.74 -12.99 -13.23
N CYS A 80 4.77 -12.08 -13.32
CA CYS A 80 3.38 -12.39 -13.01
C CYS A 80 2.80 -13.44 -13.96
N PRO A 81 1.99 -14.39 -13.46
CA PRO A 81 1.34 -15.39 -14.31
C PRO A 81 0.39 -14.70 -15.31
N GLY A 82 0.57 -14.98 -16.61
CA GLY A 82 -0.29 -14.47 -17.68
C GLY A 82 0.08 -13.10 -18.24
N THR A 83 1.13 -12.43 -17.71
CA THR A 83 1.74 -11.29 -18.41
C THR A 83 2.88 -11.84 -19.26
N SER A 84 2.62 -12.13 -20.52
CA SER A 84 3.66 -12.43 -21.50
C SER A 84 4.67 -11.28 -21.54
N ALA A 85 5.96 -11.62 -21.44
CA ALA A 85 7.07 -10.70 -21.68
C ALA A 85 6.98 -10.06 -23.08
#